data_AF-A0A166DK63-F1
#
_entry.id   AF-A0A166DK63-F1
#
_cell.length_a   1.000
_cell.length_b   1.000
_cell.length_c   1.000
_cell.angle_alpha   90.00
_cell.angle_beta   90.00
_cell.angle_gamma   90.00
#
_symmetry.space_group_name_H-M   'P 1'
#
loop_
_entity.id
_entity.type
_entity.pdbx_description
1 polymer ?
#
loop_
_entity_poly.entity_id
_entity_poly.type
_entity_poly.pdbx_seq_one_letter_code
_entity_poly.pdbx_strand_id
1 'polypeptide(L)'
;MMIKALSLFMESSGVEILAQLWILVKDRDQLKLSTCEHPYLLDHMLARYREISRRFTFPAEVELGSSLGLPNRVYASKISE
;
A
#
# COMPACT_ATOMS: atom_id res chain seq x y z
N MET A 1 12.43 -7.62 -10.39
CA MET A 1 13.36 -6.47 -10.32
C MET A 1 13.01 -5.48 -9.21
N MET A 2 11.74 -5.04 -9.08
CA MET A 2 11.35 -3.98 -8.14
C MET A 2 11.61 -4.30 -6.65
N ILE A 3 11.23 -5.49 -6.18
CA ILE A 3 11.47 -5.90 -4.78
C ILE A 3 12.96 -5.93 -4.44
N LYS A 4 13.81 -6.42 -5.36
CA LYS A 4 15.27 -6.46 -5.14
C LYS A 4 15.89 -5.07 -5.01
N ALA A 5 15.43 -4.10 -5.82
CA ALA A 5 15.88 -2.72 -5.71
C ALA A 5 15.43 -2.08 -4.39
N LEU A 6 14.19 -2.35 -3.96
CA LEU A 6 13.69 -1.89 -2.66
C LEU A 6 14.46 -2.52 -1.49
N SER A 7 14.82 -3.80 -1.57
CA SER A 7 15.64 -4.47 -0.54
C SER A 7 17.00 -3.79 -0.37
N LEU A 8 17.70 -3.54 -1.47
CA LEU A 8 19.00 -2.84 -1.45
C LEU A 8 18.87 -1.42 -0.88
N PHE A 9 17.79 -0.71 -1.22
CA PHE A 9 17.50 0.60 -0.64
C PHE A 9 17.32 0.53 0.88
N MET A 10 16.57 -0.46 1.37
CA MET A 10 16.36 -0.61 2.82
C MET A 10 17.64 -0.97 3.56
N GLU A 11 18.48 -1.83 2.97
CA GLU A 11 19.80 -2.17 3.55
C GLU A 11 20.73 -0.96 3.65
N SER A 12 20.62 -0.01 2.71
CA SER A 12 21.46 1.20 2.67
C SER A 12 20.96 2.37 3.53
N SER A 13 19.70 2.36 3.98
CA SER A 13 19.05 3.52 4.58
C SER A 13 19.45 3.77 6.04
N GLY A 14 19.92 2.74 6.74
CA GLY A 14 20.26 2.81 8.17
C GLY A 14 19.06 3.08 9.09
N VAL A 15 17.83 2.97 8.58
CA VAL A 15 16.58 3.17 9.33
C VAL A 15 15.62 2.02 9.08
N GLU A 16 14.75 1.74 10.06
CA GLU A 16 13.75 0.69 9.94
C GLU A 16 12.67 1.09 8.93
N ILE A 17 12.47 0.28 7.89
CA ILE A 17 11.51 0.57 6.82
C ILE A 17 10.51 -0.57 6.65
N LEU A 18 9.26 -0.19 6.38
CA LEU A 18 8.21 -1.06 5.88
C LEU A 18 7.80 -0.56 4.49
N ALA A 19 8.16 -1.30 3.45
CA ALA A 19 7.73 -1.04 2.08
C ALA A 19 6.61 -2.02 1.71
N GLN A 20 5.46 -1.47 1.32
CA GLN A 20 4.27 -2.23 0.93
C GLN A 20 3.58 -1.56 -0.25
N LEU A 21 2.90 -2.38 -1.05
CA LEU A 21 2.20 -1.93 -2.24
C LEU A 21 0.70 -1.94 -2.00
N TRP A 22 0.04 -0.85 -2.37
CA TRP A 22 -1.41 -0.77 -2.44
C TRP A 22 -1.86 -1.30 -3.79
N ILE A 23 -2.52 -2.45 -3.77
CA ILE A 23 -2.98 -3.13 -4.98
C ILE A 23 -4.51 -3.09 -5.04
N LEU A 24 -5.03 -2.82 -6.24
CA LEU A 24 -6.45 -2.86 -6.52
C LEU A 24 -6.91 -4.32 -6.53
N VAL A 25 -7.83 -4.66 -5.63
CA VAL A 25 -8.45 -5.98 -5.52
C VAL A 25 -9.97 -5.85 -5.65
N LYS A 26 -10.60 -6.86 -6.26
CA LYS A 26 -12.05 -6.99 -6.31
C LYS A 26 -12.51 -7.84 -5.13
N ASP A 27 -13.35 -7.28 -4.27
CA ASP A 27 -13.95 -7.99 -3.15
C ASP A 27 -15.47 -7.88 -3.23
N ARG A 28 -16.15 -9.01 -3.48
CA ARG A 28 -17.62 -9.12 -3.53
C ARG A 28 -18.29 -7.96 -4.29
N ASP A 29 -17.79 -7.70 -5.49
CA ASP A 29 -18.20 -6.63 -6.42
C ASP A 29 -17.76 -5.19 -6.14
N GLN A 30 -17.02 -4.93 -5.06
CA GLN A 30 -16.40 -3.62 -4.84
C GLN A 30 -14.90 -3.66 -5.14
N LEU A 31 -14.41 -2.66 -5.87
CA LEU A 31 -12.98 -2.45 -6.07
C LEU A 31 -12.40 -1.72 -4.86
N LYS A 32 -11.32 -2.25 -4.28
CA LYS A 32 -10.64 -1.66 -3.13
C LYS A 32 -9.13 -1.77 -3.24
N LEU A 33 -8.41 -0.80 -2.71
CA LEU A 33 -6.97 -0.87 -2.49
C LEU A 33 -6.69 -1.62 -1.20
N SER A 34 -5.85 -2.66 -1.29
CA SER A 34 -5.43 -3.49 -0.15
C SER A 34 -3.93 -3.74 -0.22
N THR A 35 -3.32 -3.90 0.95
CA THR A 35 -1.95 -4.42 1.08
C THR A 35 -1.94 -5.88 1.53
N CYS A 36 -3.10 -6.47 1.88
CA CYS A 36 -3.18 -7.84 2.39
C CYS A 36 -2.87 -8.84 1.26
N GLU A 37 -2.11 -9.91 1.56
CA GLU A 37 -1.73 -10.96 0.60
C GLU A 37 -0.85 -10.51 -0.58
N HIS A 38 -0.29 -9.30 -0.50
CA HIS A 38 0.64 -8.77 -1.49
C HIS A 38 2.09 -8.75 -0.96
N PRO A 39 3.09 -8.76 -1.86
CA PRO A 39 4.50 -8.66 -1.49
C PRO A 39 4.80 -7.40 -0.69
N TYR A 40 5.64 -7.55 0.32
CA TYR A 40 6.12 -6.46 1.16
C TYR A 40 7.58 -6.72 1.56
N LEU A 41 8.27 -5.65 1.92
CA LEU A 41 9.57 -5.68 2.58
C LEU A 41 9.43 -5.02 3.93
N LEU A 42 10.06 -5.60 4.93
CA LEU A 42 9.82 -5.23 6.31
C LEU A 42 11.10 -5.41 7.11
N ASP A 43 11.46 -4.39 7.86
CA ASP A 43 12.28 -4.56 9.05
C ASP A 43 11.46 -5.24 10.16
N HIS A 44 11.99 -6.31 10.74
CA HIS A 44 11.33 -7.07 11.82
C HIS A 44 10.77 -6.21 12.96
N MET A 45 11.41 -5.06 13.27
CA MET A 45 10.94 -4.10 14.28
C MET A 45 9.55 -3.52 13.97
N LEU A 46 9.19 -3.46 12.69
CA LEU A 46 7.93 -2.90 12.21
C LEU A 46 6.85 -3.99 11.95
N ALA A 47 7.07 -5.24 12.36
CA ALA A 47 6.16 -6.35 12.07
C ALA A 47 4.72 -6.08 12.56
N ARG A 48 4.58 -5.39 13.70
CA ARG A 48 3.27 -4.98 14.23
C ARG A 48 2.57 -3.94 13.35
N TYR A 49 3.33 -2.99 12.78
CA TYR A 49 2.78 -2.05 11.81
C TYR A 49 2.30 -2.78 10.56
N ARG A 50 3.03 -3.82 10.11
CA ARG A 50 2.56 -4.67 9.02
C ARG A 50 1.25 -5.37 9.37
N GLU A 51 1.13 -5.96 10.55
CA GLU A 51 -0.10 -6.63 10.98
C GLU A 51 -1.31 -5.69 10.99
N ILE A 52 -1.12 -4.46 11.47
CA ILE A 52 -2.15 -3.42 11.48
C ILE A 52 -2.49 -2.97 10.06
N SER A 53 -1.49 -2.71 9.21
CA SER A 53 -1.67 -2.22 7.83
C SER A 53 -2.53 -3.14 6.95
N ARG A 54 -2.46 -4.46 7.17
CA ARG A 54 -3.25 -5.48 6.43
C ARG A 54 -4.75 -5.34 6.64
N ARG A 55 -5.17 -4.72 7.76
CA ARG A 55 -6.58 -4.53 8.11
C ARG A 55 -7.16 -3.27 7.48
N PHE A 56 -6.32 -2.40 6.92
CA PHE A 56 -6.79 -1.20 6.21
C PHE A 56 -7.04 -1.53 4.74
N THR A 57 -8.22 -1.14 4.28
CA THR A 57 -8.59 -1.14 2.87
C THR A 57 -9.20 0.19 2.52
N PHE A 58 -8.99 0.66 1.30
CA PHE A 58 -9.57 1.90 0.82
C PHE A 58 -10.44 1.61 -0.41
N PRO A 59 -11.68 2.12 -0.47
CA PRO A 59 -12.54 1.90 -1.64
C PRO A 59 -11.95 2.61 -2.86
N ALA A 60 -11.88 1.94 -4.01
CA ALA A 60 -11.34 2.55 -5.22
C ALA A 60 -12.31 3.54 -5.86
N GLU A 61 -13.61 3.30 -5.69
CA GLU A 61 -14.69 4.22 -6.02
C GLU A 61 -14.88 5.19 -4.87
N VAL A 62 -14.91 6.47 -5.20
CA VAL A 62 -14.98 7.54 -4.21
C VAL A 62 -16.25 8.32 -4.47
N GLU A 63 -17.12 8.39 -3.45
CA GLU A 63 -18.25 9.30 -3.46
C GLU A 63 -17.77 10.76 -3.48
N LEU A 64 -18.38 11.58 -4.34
CA LEU A 64 -18.08 13.01 -4.43
C LEU A 64 -18.22 13.66 -3.04
N GLY A 65 -17.12 14.22 -2.53
CA GLY A 65 -17.08 14.92 -1.24
C GLY A 65 -16.44 14.16 -0.08
N SER A 66 -16.03 12.89 -0.27
CA SER A 66 -15.29 12.13 0.75
C SER A 66 -13.81 12.51 0.79
N SER A 67 -13.23 12.59 2.00
CA SER A 67 -11.79 12.82 2.17
C SER A 67 -11.02 11.56 1.77
N LEU A 68 -10.27 11.68 0.68
CA LEU A 68 -9.46 10.58 0.16
C LEU A 68 -8.27 10.29 1.08
N GLY A 69 -8.18 9.06 1.57
CA GLY A 69 -6.94 8.54 2.15
C GLY A 69 -5.78 8.62 1.14
N LEU A 70 -4.54 8.71 1.63
CA LEU A 70 -3.35 8.81 0.78
C LEU A 70 -3.30 7.77 -0.36
N PRO A 71 -3.62 6.47 -0.14
CA PRO A 71 -3.63 5.49 -1.22
C PRO A 71 -4.62 5.84 -2.33
N ASN A 72 -5.83 6.27 -1.98
CA ASN A 72 -6.83 6.68 -2.96
C ASN A 72 -6.42 7.96 -3.70
N ARG A 73 -5.78 8.93 -3.02
CA ARG A 73 -5.32 10.15 -3.68
C ARG A 73 -4.28 9.86 -4.75
N VAL A 74 -3.33 8.96 -4.47
CA VAL A 74 -2.31 8.55 -5.44
C VAL A 74 -2.93 7.76 -6.59
N TYR A 75 -3.90 6.89 -6.29
CA TYR A 75 -4.64 6.13 -7.30
C TYR A 75 -5.49 7.03 -8.21
N ALA A 76 -6.27 7.94 -7.65
CA ALA A 76 -7.10 8.89 -8.41
C ALA A 76 -6.25 9.89 -9.20
N SER A 77 -5.10 10.32 -8.67
CA SER A 77 -4.18 11.21 -9.38
C SER A 77 -3.48 10.55 -10.58
N LYS A 78 -3.54 9.21 -10.72
CA LYS A 78 -3.10 8.52 -11.94
C LYS A 78 -4.08 8.69 -13.11
N ILE A 79 -5.22 9.36 -12.92
CA ILE A 79 -6.15 9.75 -13.99
C ILE A 79 -5.69 11.11 -14.57
N SER A 80 -4.55 11.10 -15.24
CA SER A 80 -4.22 11.95 -16.39
C SER A 80 -2.88 11.46 -16.94
N GLU A 81 -2.93 10.66 -18.00
CA GLU A 81 -1.85 10.57 -19.00
C GLU A 81 -2.11 11.59 -20.10
#